data_AF-A0A3F3HB66-F1
#
_entry.id   AF-A0A3F3HB66-F1
#
_cell.length_a   1.000
_cell.length_b   1.000
_cell.length_c   1.000
_cell.angle_alpha   90.00
_cell.angle_beta   90.00
_cell.angle_gamma   90.00
#
_symmetry.space_group_name_H-M   'P 1'
#
loop_
_entity.id
_entity.type
_entity.pdbx_description
1 polymer ?
#
loop_
_entity_poly.entity_id
_entity_poly.type
_entity_poly.pdbx_seq_one_letter_code
_entity_poly.pdbx_strand_id
1 'polypeptide(L)'
;MLIKNQQFSFHTNDKLLAKAQKIAAVEHLDMATILNSVLEKMVAQGDVPTDFVDEKYNRRDKIIQSLYDEIEQAYQDYKNGRVTGIDQTFSKYGL
;
A
#
# COMPACT_ATOMS: atom_id res chain seq x y z
N MET A 1 26.31 1.04 -19.02
CA MET A 1 26.27 0.12 -17.85
C MET A 1 25.68 -1.19 -18.34
N LEU A 2 26.38 -2.31 -18.25
CA LEU A 2 25.80 -3.62 -18.56
C LEU A 2 24.81 -3.98 -17.46
N ILE A 3 23.53 -4.08 -17.80
CA ILE A 3 22.50 -4.53 -16.87
C ILE A 3 22.75 -6.02 -16.63
N LYS A 4 23.17 -6.37 -15.41
CA LYS A 4 23.40 -7.75 -15.03
C LYS A 4 22.04 -8.41 -14.82
N ASN A 5 21.69 -9.38 -15.66
CA ASN A 5 20.51 -10.20 -15.46
C ASN A 5 20.68 -11.04 -14.19
N GLN A 6 19.64 -11.07 -13.35
CA GLN A 6 19.59 -11.87 -12.14
C GLN A 6 18.40 -12.82 -12.20
N GLN A 7 18.63 -14.09 -11.87
CA GLN A 7 17.56 -15.06 -11.67
C GLN A 7 16.98 -14.90 -10.27
N PHE A 8 15.66 -14.89 -10.17
CA PHE A 8 14.92 -14.88 -8.93
C PHE A 8 13.93 -16.05 -8.91
N SER A 9 13.65 -16.61 -7.74
CA SER A 9 12.79 -17.78 -7.58
C SER A 9 11.76 -17.53 -6.48
N PHE A 10 10.52 -17.93 -6.74
CA PHE A 10 9.40 -17.77 -5.83
C PHE A 10 8.94 -19.13 -5.31
N HIS A 11 8.57 -19.17 -4.04
CA HIS A 11 7.84 -20.30 -3.48
C HIS A 11 6.34 -20.03 -3.58
N THR A 12 5.58 -20.98 -4.12
CA THR A 12 4.11 -20.86 -4.26
C THR A 12 3.46 -22.24 -4.26
N ASN A 13 2.12 -22.27 -4.21
CA ASN A 13 1.34 -23.50 -4.30
C ASN A 13 1.17 -23.92 -5.78
N ASP A 14 1.42 -25.20 -6.07
CA ASP A 14 1.30 -25.76 -7.42
C ASP A 14 -0.04 -25.52 -8.09
N LYS A 15 -1.16 -25.64 -7.34
CA LYS A 15 -2.51 -25.40 -7.87
C LYS A 15 -2.71 -23.93 -8.25
N LEU A 16 -2.13 -23.01 -7.47
CA LEU A 16 -2.19 -21.58 -7.75
C LEU A 16 -1.38 -21.26 -9.01
N LEU A 17 -0.15 -21.77 -9.09
CA LEU A 17 0.71 -21.59 -10.25
C LEU A 17 0.07 -22.14 -11.53
N ALA A 18 -0.48 -23.36 -11.48
CA ALA A 18 -1.11 -23.98 -12.64
C ALA A 18 -2.34 -23.18 -13.13
N LYS A 19 -3.12 -22.57 -12.22
CA LYS A 19 -4.24 -21.70 -12.60
C LYS A 19 -3.75 -20.39 -13.22
N ALA A 20 -2.75 -19.75 -12.62
CA ALA A 20 -2.17 -18.52 -13.14
C ALA A 20 -1.57 -18.73 -14.55
N GLN A 21 -0.86 -19.83 -14.76
CA GLN A 21 -0.30 -20.21 -16.07
C GLN A 21 -1.39 -20.38 -17.14
N LYS A 22 -2.54 -20.98 -16.78
CA LYS A 22 -3.67 -21.11 -17.71
C LYS A 22 -4.24 -19.75 -18.12
N ILE A 23 -4.34 -18.81 -17.17
CA ILE A 23 -4.82 -17.45 -17.45
C ILE A 23 -3.81 -16.72 -18.34
N ALA A 24 -2.52 -16.78 -18.00
CA ALA A 24 -1.46 -16.16 -18.79
C ALA A 24 -1.41 -16.68 -20.23
N ALA A 25 -1.64 -17.98 -20.42
CA ALA A 25 -1.64 -18.62 -21.73
C ALA A 25 -2.77 -18.13 -22.65
N VAL A 26 -3.92 -17.69 -22.09
CA VAL A 26 -5.01 -17.09 -22.89
C VAL A 26 -4.55 -15.81 -23.58
N GLU A 27 -3.70 -15.05 -22.91
CA GLU A 27 -3.14 -13.79 -23.41
C GLU A 27 -1.80 -13.98 -24.15
N HIS A 28 -1.40 -15.24 -24.40
CA HIS A 28 -0.10 -15.59 -24.99
C HIS A 28 1.13 -15.05 -24.21
N LEU A 29 0.99 -14.88 -22.90
CA LEU A 29 2.06 -14.41 -22.02
C LEU A 29 2.62 -15.56 -21.19
N ASP A 30 3.94 -15.55 -20.98
CA ASP A 30 4.59 -16.43 -20.02
C ASP A 30 4.70 -15.75 -18.64
N MET A 31 4.86 -16.58 -17.59
CA MET A 31 4.91 -16.08 -16.22
C MET A 31 6.14 -15.19 -15.94
N ALA A 32 7.26 -15.40 -16.61
CA ALA A 32 8.45 -14.58 -16.40
C ALA A 32 8.24 -13.18 -16.97
N THR A 33 7.64 -13.07 -18.16
CA THR A 33 7.24 -11.79 -18.77
C THR A 33 6.28 -11.01 -17.87
N ILE A 34 5.28 -11.70 -17.30
CA ILE A 34 4.33 -11.07 -16.37
C ILE A 34 5.03 -10.58 -15.10
N LEU A 35 5.86 -11.41 -14.47
CA LEU A 35 6.56 -11.05 -13.24
C LEU A 35 7.55 -9.89 -13.45
N ASN A 36 8.27 -9.88 -14.57
CA ASN A 36 9.14 -8.76 -14.93
C ASN A 36 8.34 -7.46 -15.14
N SER A 37 7.19 -7.54 -15.80
CA SER A 37 6.31 -6.37 -16.00
C SER A 37 5.83 -5.78 -14.67
N VAL A 38 5.60 -6.60 -13.65
CA VAL A 38 5.26 -6.12 -12.30
C VAL A 38 6.44 -5.35 -11.70
N LEU A 39 7.66 -5.90 -11.77
CA LEU A 39 8.86 -5.24 -11.26
C LEU A 39 9.12 -3.90 -11.96
N GLU A 40 8.97 -3.85 -13.29
CA GLU A 40 9.10 -2.63 -14.08
C GLU A 40 8.10 -1.55 -13.65
N LYS A 41 6.83 -1.94 -13.47
CA LYS A 41 5.78 -1.03 -13.00
C LYS A 41 6.04 -0.51 -11.59
N MET A 42 6.49 -1.36 -10.66
CA MET A 42 6.86 -0.96 -9.30
C MET A 42 7.97 0.09 -9.32
N VAL A 43 9.02 -0.13 -10.12
CA VAL A 43 10.13 0.81 -10.25
C VAL A 43 9.66 2.12 -10.91
N ALA A 44 8.84 2.04 -11.95
CA ALA A 44 8.32 3.22 -12.64
C ALA A 44 7.41 4.09 -11.77
N GLN A 45 6.61 3.45 -10.90
CA GLN A 45 5.69 4.16 -9.99
C GLN A 45 6.37 4.60 -8.69
N GLY A 46 7.50 3.99 -8.33
CA GLY A 46 8.18 4.25 -7.07
C GLY A 46 7.43 3.72 -5.84
N ASP A 47 6.48 2.80 -6.04
CA ASP A 47 5.63 2.25 -5.00
C ASP A 47 5.27 0.78 -5.27
N VAL A 48 4.82 0.06 -4.24
CA VAL A 48 4.28 -1.29 -4.34
C VAL A 48 2.76 -1.18 -4.59
N PRO A 49 2.22 -1.68 -5.71
CA PRO A 49 0.79 -1.55 -5.97
C PRO A 49 -0.01 -2.26 -4.87
N THR A 50 -0.86 -1.50 -4.19
CA THR A 50 -1.64 -1.94 -3.03
C THR A 50 -2.62 -3.05 -3.36
N ASP A 51 -3.05 -3.16 -4.62
CA ASP A 51 -3.85 -4.28 -5.14
C ASP A 51 -3.13 -5.64 -5.03
N PHE A 52 -1.80 -5.65 -4.96
CA PHE A 52 -0.98 -6.85 -4.78
C PHE A 52 -0.60 -7.13 -3.32
N VAL A 53 -0.94 -6.23 -2.39
CA VAL A 53 -0.56 -6.34 -0.98
C VAL A 53 -1.81 -6.48 -0.11
N ASP A 54 -1.78 -7.44 0.79
CA ASP A 54 -2.89 -7.85 1.65
C ASP A 54 -3.57 -6.66 2.38
N GLU A 55 -4.85 -6.82 2.76
CA GLU A 55 -5.69 -5.80 3.43
C GLU A 55 -5.01 -5.13 4.64
N LYS A 56 -4.04 -5.81 5.24
CA LYS A 56 -3.25 -5.33 6.38
C LYS A 56 -2.38 -4.10 6.05
N TYR A 57 -1.87 -3.97 4.82
CA TYR A 57 -1.16 -2.77 4.37
C TYR A 57 -2.15 -1.64 4.07
N ASN A 58 -3.24 -1.94 3.34
CA ASN A 58 -4.35 -1.01 3.13
C ASN A 58 -4.93 -0.46 4.45
N ARG A 59 -4.97 -1.27 5.51
CA ARG A 59 -5.41 -0.83 6.84
C ARG A 59 -4.43 0.13 7.51
N ARG A 60 -3.11 -0.06 7.31
CA ARG A 60 -2.10 0.87 7.83
C ARG A 60 -2.18 2.21 7.13
N ASP A 61 -2.33 2.23 5.81
CA ASP A 61 -2.45 3.48 5.05
C ASP A 61 -3.73 4.23 5.40
N LYS A 62 -4.86 3.53 5.60
CA LYS A 62 -6.09 4.15 6.12
C LYS A 62 -5.92 4.76 7.51
N ILE A 63 -5.19 4.11 8.41
CA ILE A 63 -4.90 4.65 9.75
C ILE A 63 -4.02 5.89 9.63
N ILE A 64 -2.94 5.82 8.84
CA ILE A 64 -2.04 6.95 8.62
C ILE A 64 -2.79 8.13 7.99
N GLN A 65 -3.64 7.89 7.00
CA GLN A 65 -4.47 8.92 6.40
C GLN A 65 -5.43 9.55 7.41
N SER A 66 -6.10 8.73 8.23
CA SER A 66 -6.98 9.26 9.28
C SER A 66 -6.25 10.12 10.31
N LEU A 67 -4.98 9.80 10.62
CA LEU A 67 -4.15 10.61 11.51
C LEU A 67 -3.78 11.95 10.87
N TYR A 68 -3.47 11.97 9.57
CA TYR A 68 -3.25 13.22 8.85
C TYR A 68 -4.51 14.09 8.78
N ASP A 69 -5.66 13.49 8.52
CA ASP A 69 -6.94 14.20 8.47
C ASP A 69 -7.31 14.78 9.86
N GLU A 70 -7.05 14.05 10.95
CA GLU A 70 -7.27 14.52 12.33
C GLU A 70 -6.33 15.68 12.70
N ILE A 71 -5.05 15.60 12.30
CA ILE A 71 -4.07 16.68 12.50
C ILE A 71 -4.49 17.94 11.73
N GLU A 72 -4.89 17.79 10.46
CA GLU A 72 -5.35 18.90 9.64
C GLU A 72 -6.61 19.54 10.23
N GLN A 73 -7.57 18.73 10.66
CA GLN A 73 -8.77 19.23 11.32
C GLN A 73 -8.44 20.00 12.61
N ALA A 74 -7.55 19.47 13.45
CA ALA A 74 -7.10 20.15 14.66
C ALA A 74 -6.40 21.48 14.35
N TYR A 75 -5.58 21.52 13.30
CA TYR A 75 -4.92 22.75 12.84
C TYR A 75 -5.94 23.79 12.37
N GLN A 76 -6.95 23.38 11.61
CA GLN A 76 -8.02 24.28 11.16
C GLN A 76 -8.90 24.75 12.31
N ASP A 77 -9.20 23.91 13.29
CA ASP A 77 -9.99 24.31 14.46
C ASP A 77 -9.23 25.29 15.36
N TYR A 78 -7.91 25.11 15.52
CA TYR A 78 -7.05 26.11 16.14
C TYR A 78 -7.08 27.44 15.38
N LYS A 79 -6.88 27.42 14.06
CA LYS A 79 -6.88 28.62 13.21
C LYS A 79 -8.22 29.37 13.23
N ASN A 80 -9.32 28.64 13.32
CA ASN A 80 -10.68 29.21 13.36
C ASN A 80 -11.12 29.61 14.78
N GLY A 81 -10.23 29.56 15.77
CA GLY A 81 -10.54 29.92 17.17
C GLY A 81 -11.48 28.95 17.87
N ARG A 82 -11.72 27.76 17.27
CA ARG A 82 -12.50 26.67 17.85
C ARG A 82 -11.60 25.80 18.72
N VAL A 83 -11.04 26.41 19.75
CA VAL A 83 -10.16 25.75 20.71
C VAL A 83 -10.99 25.36 21.93
N THR A 84 -11.00 24.08 22.29
CA THR A 84 -11.55 23.65 23.58
C THR A 84 -10.66 24.18 24.70
N GLY A 85 -11.27 24.82 25.69
CA GLY A 85 -10.55 25.29 26.88
C GLY A 85 -9.85 24.14 27.60
N ILE A 86 -8.75 24.45 28.26
CA ILE A 86 -7.90 23.48 28.98
C ILE A 86 -8.74 22.60 29.91
N ASP A 87 -9.69 23.18 30.64
CA ASP A 87 -10.56 22.47 31.59
C ASP A 87 -11.48 21.42 30.92
N GLN A 88 -11.95 21.69 29.70
CA GLN A 88 -12.76 20.73 28.93
C GLN A 88 -11.91 19.58 28.36
N THR A 89 -10.62 19.85 28.11
CA THR A 89 -9.68 18.85 27.59
C THR A 89 -9.31 17.85 28.67
N PHE A 90 -8.98 18.32 29.88
CA PHE A 90 -8.64 17.46 31.04
C PHE A 90 -9.81 16.54 31.45
N SER A 91 -11.03 17.07 31.48
CA SER A 91 -12.24 16.30 31.79
C SER A 91 -12.52 15.16 30.79
N LYS A 92 -12.21 15.34 29.50
CA LYS A 92 -12.41 14.33 28.44
C LYS A 92 -11.39 13.17 28.51
N TYR A 93 -10.18 13.43 29.01
CA TYR A 93 -9.11 12.44 29.10
C TYR A 93 -8.91 11.89 30.54
N GLY A 94 -9.72 12.33 31.51
CA GLY A 94 -9.68 11.84 32.88
C GLY A 94 -8.42 12.24 33.65
N LEU A 95 -7.84 13.39 33.30
CA LEU A 95 -6.64 13.96 33.93
C LEU A 95 -7.00 15.15 34.82
#